data_AF-A0A0S8GI37-F1
#
_entry.id   AF-A0A0S8GI37-F1
#
_cell.length_a   1.000
_cell.length_b   1.000
_cell.length_c   1.000
_cell.angle_alpha   90.00
_cell.angle_beta   90.00
_cell.angle_gamma   90.00
#
_symmetry.space_group_name_H-M   'P 1'
#
loop_
_entity.id
_entity.type
_entity.pdbx_description
1 polymer ?
#
loop_
_entity_poly.entity_id
_entity_poly.type
_entity_poly.pdbx_seq_one_letter_code
_entity_poly.pdbx_strand_id
1 'polypeptide(L)'
;MRRVPVVHFTDVLKGAAAAASRRLPFSLIRLGDTEIAVLEHPETDIDVNEPHVGWPPGWQMNDQTIAELARRYASALPEADAVGMIWSDWETTGRIARAVESRTDGSIRAVCSTLGFRRPADEGIDELHLLIHGRRVLCIGSQACKWGRAIQLLGGRSCPWPYSDDPRVETIQDYEHVVAWALAIRRRDPTVGIALIALGPWAGPLCHELQRTGLIALDLGAGVTSLPEALPIWLHRLLERIA
;
A
#
# COMPACT_ATOMS: atom_id res chain seq x y z
N MET A 1 23.11 6.25 15.51
CA MET A 1 21.85 6.04 14.79
C MET A 1 21.71 4.57 14.47
N ARG A 2 20.59 3.94 14.84
CA ARG A 2 20.30 2.55 14.48
C ARG A 2 19.94 2.54 12.99
N ARG A 3 20.63 1.76 12.16
CA ARG A 3 20.28 1.65 10.74
C ARG A 3 18.94 0.92 10.61
N VAL A 4 18.03 1.49 9.82
CA VAL A 4 16.76 0.84 9.48
C VAL A 4 17.07 -0.43 8.67
N PRO A 5 16.53 -1.60 9.02
CA PRO A 5 16.83 -2.83 8.31
C PRO A 5 16.19 -2.82 6.92
N VAL A 6 16.97 -3.21 5.91
CA VAL A 6 16.48 -3.47 4.55
C VAL A 6 16.13 -4.96 4.46
N VAL A 7 14.88 -5.27 4.12
CA VAL A 7 14.32 -6.62 4.11
C VAL A 7 13.68 -6.96 2.77
N HIS A 8 13.45 -8.25 2.51
CA HIS A 8 12.66 -8.68 1.36
C HIS A 8 11.18 -8.36 1.57
N PHE A 9 10.45 -8.16 0.48
CA PHE A 9 9.00 -7.93 0.54
C PHE A 9 8.27 -9.09 1.23
N THR A 10 8.71 -10.33 1.03
CA THR A 10 8.17 -11.51 1.69
C THR A 10 8.23 -11.42 3.21
N ASP A 11 9.31 -10.85 3.76
CA ASP A 11 9.45 -10.67 5.20
C ASP A 11 8.50 -9.61 5.75
N VAL A 12 8.17 -8.59 4.94
CA VAL A 12 7.10 -7.62 5.25
C VAL A 12 5.74 -8.31 5.30
N LEU A 13 5.42 -9.18 4.33
CA LEU A 13 4.17 -9.93 4.34
C LEU A 13 4.09 -10.93 5.51
N LYS A 14 5.19 -11.59 5.88
CA LYS A 14 5.27 -12.42 7.10
C LYS A 14 5.01 -11.59 8.35
N GLY A 15 5.59 -10.39 8.43
CA GLY A 15 5.33 -9.43 9.50
C GLY A 15 3.85 -9.05 9.59
N ALA A 16 3.24 -8.71 8.46
CA ALA A 16 1.82 -8.40 8.37
C ALA A 16 0.92 -9.59 8.78
N ALA A 17 1.23 -10.81 8.33
CA ALA A 17 0.50 -12.02 8.69
C ALA A 17 0.63 -12.37 10.19
N ALA A 18 1.81 -12.18 10.76
CA ALA A 18 2.04 -12.34 12.19
C ALA A 18 1.27 -11.28 13.01
N ALA A 19 1.27 -10.02 12.56
CA ALA A 19 0.48 -8.95 13.17
C ALA A 19 -1.02 -9.26 13.11
N ALA A 20 -1.52 -9.69 11.95
CA ALA A 20 -2.92 -10.10 11.76
C ALA A 20 -3.33 -11.22 12.73
N SER A 21 -2.46 -12.22 12.91
CA SER A 21 -2.71 -13.36 13.83
C SER A 21 -2.73 -12.93 15.30
N ARG A 22 -1.99 -11.87 15.65
CA ARG A 22 -1.96 -11.29 17.00
C ARG A 22 -2.95 -10.14 17.20
N ARG A 23 -3.75 -9.81 16.17
CA ARG A 23 -4.67 -8.67 16.15
C ARG A 23 -3.98 -7.33 16.43
N LEU A 24 -2.75 -7.20 15.96
CA LEU A 24 -1.99 -5.95 16.03
C LEU A 24 -2.16 -5.18 14.71
N PRO A 25 -2.22 -3.85 14.75
CA PRO A 25 -2.20 -3.05 13.53
C PRO A 25 -0.85 -3.21 12.81
N PHE A 26 -0.87 -3.00 11.50
CA PHE A 26 0.33 -3.00 10.67
C PHE A 26 0.12 -2.08 9.48
N SER A 27 1.09 -1.26 9.12
CA SER A 27 1.05 -0.50 7.87
C SER A 27 2.27 -0.73 6.98
N LEU A 28 1.99 -0.86 5.68
CA LEU A 28 2.97 -0.76 4.63
C LEU A 28 2.63 0.46 3.76
N ILE A 29 3.57 1.39 3.69
CA ILE A 29 3.50 2.57 2.82
C ILE A 29 4.48 2.40 1.67
N ARG A 30 4.04 2.71 0.45
CA ARG A 30 4.91 2.68 -0.73
C ARG A 30 5.31 4.09 -1.14
N LEU A 31 6.59 4.26 -1.45
CA LEU A 31 7.13 5.47 -2.04
C LEU A 31 7.66 5.14 -3.44
N GLY A 32 6.88 5.52 -4.44
CA GLY A 32 7.33 5.63 -5.82
C GLY A 32 7.62 7.07 -6.21
N ASP A 33 7.91 7.28 -7.50
CA ASP A 33 8.37 8.57 -8.02
C ASP A 33 7.42 9.71 -7.68
N THR A 34 6.12 9.47 -7.75
CA THR A 34 5.07 10.45 -7.42
C THR A 34 5.07 10.82 -5.94
N GLU A 35 5.16 9.84 -5.05
CA GLU A 35 5.19 10.11 -3.61
C GLU A 35 6.48 10.83 -3.21
N ILE A 36 7.60 10.50 -3.85
CA ILE A 36 8.88 11.17 -3.64
C ILE A 36 8.81 12.63 -4.10
N ALA A 37 8.25 12.88 -5.28
CA ALA A 37 8.05 14.22 -5.80
C ALA A 37 7.23 15.06 -4.80
N VAL A 38 6.09 14.55 -4.34
CA VAL A 38 5.28 15.22 -3.29
C VAL A 38 6.09 15.52 -2.03
N LEU A 39 6.92 14.58 -1.57
CA LEU A 39 7.73 14.75 -0.36
C LEU A 39 8.84 15.79 -0.54
N GLU A 40 9.41 15.92 -1.73
CA GLU A 40 10.52 16.83 -2.01
C GLU A 40 10.07 18.21 -2.49
N HIS A 41 8.78 18.42 -2.72
CA HIS A 41 8.22 19.73 -3.05
C HIS A 41 8.43 20.75 -1.91
N PRO A 42 8.85 22.00 -2.18
CA PRO A 42 9.07 22.62 -3.50
C PRO A 42 10.52 22.51 -4.03
N GLU A 43 11.42 21.78 -3.35
CA GLU A 43 12.83 21.67 -3.76
C GLU A 43 13.00 20.94 -5.10
N THR A 44 12.04 20.07 -5.44
CA THR A 44 11.89 19.50 -6.78
C THR A 44 10.91 20.34 -7.58
N ASP A 45 11.35 20.83 -8.74
CA ASP A 45 10.52 21.58 -9.68
C ASP A 45 9.49 20.63 -10.30
N ILE A 46 8.34 20.54 -9.64
CA ILE A 46 7.20 19.75 -10.11
C ILE A 46 6.30 20.72 -10.82
N ASP A 47 6.26 20.66 -12.15
CA ASP A 47 5.27 21.41 -12.89
C ASP A 47 3.88 20.83 -12.62
N VAL A 48 3.16 21.48 -11.71
CA VAL A 48 1.80 21.16 -11.29
C VAL A 48 0.75 21.31 -12.39
N ASN A 49 1.11 21.96 -13.51
CA ASN A 49 0.24 22.21 -14.65
C ASN A 49 0.56 21.32 -15.85
N GLU A 50 1.68 20.59 -15.85
CA GLU A 50 2.04 19.66 -16.93
C GLU A 50 1.73 18.19 -16.55
N PRO A 51 1.36 17.34 -17.53
CA PRO A 51 1.22 15.91 -17.30
C PRO A 51 2.58 15.30 -16.92
N HIS A 52 2.85 15.14 -15.63
CA HIS A 52 4.06 14.47 -15.18
C HIS A 52 3.99 12.98 -15.52
N VAL A 53 5.06 12.41 -16.11
CA VAL A 53 5.09 11.01 -16.60
C VAL A 53 4.80 9.98 -15.49
N GLY A 54 5.03 10.34 -14.23
CA GLY A 54 4.71 9.53 -13.05
C GLY A 54 3.27 9.65 -12.53
N TRP A 55 2.51 10.66 -12.97
CA TRP A 55 1.14 10.88 -12.51
C TRP A 55 0.15 10.10 -13.36
N PRO A 56 -0.93 9.54 -12.78
CA PRO A 56 -1.98 8.95 -13.59
C PRO A 56 -2.56 10.00 -14.55
N PRO A 57 -2.82 9.66 -15.82
CA PRO A 57 -3.36 10.61 -16.79
C PRO A 57 -4.63 11.32 -16.28
N GLY A 58 -4.64 12.65 -16.32
CA GLY A 58 -5.77 13.49 -15.88
C GLY A 58 -5.71 13.97 -14.43
N TRP A 59 -4.70 13.58 -13.65
CA TRP A 59 -4.48 14.14 -12.31
C TRP A 59 -4.06 15.62 -12.38
N GLN A 60 -4.80 16.47 -11.67
CA GLN A 60 -4.45 17.87 -11.45
C GLN A 60 -4.04 18.05 -9.98
N MET A 61 -2.76 17.90 -9.65
CA MET A 61 -2.28 18.21 -8.31
C MET A 61 -1.89 19.67 -8.24
N ASN A 62 -2.75 20.52 -7.68
CA ASN A 62 -2.38 21.89 -7.33
C ASN A 62 -1.52 21.93 -6.04
N ASP A 63 -0.91 23.08 -5.78
CA ASP A 63 -0.06 23.32 -4.59
C ASP A 63 -0.75 22.93 -3.27
N GLN A 64 -2.06 23.17 -3.16
CA GLN A 64 -2.83 22.85 -1.97
C GLN A 64 -2.92 21.33 -1.76
N THR A 65 -3.17 20.56 -2.83
CA THR A 65 -3.21 19.09 -2.78
C THR A 65 -1.83 18.52 -2.45
N ILE A 66 -0.76 19.06 -3.03
CA ILE A 66 0.62 18.63 -2.75
C ILE A 66 0.98 18.92 -1.29
N ALA A 67 0.71 20.13 -0.81
CA ALA A 67 0.98 20.51 0.57
C ALA A 67 0.22 19.62 1.57
N GLU A 68 -1.04 19.29 1.26
CA GLU A 68 -1.86 18.41 2.10
C GLU A 68 -1.35 16.96 2.08
N LEU A 69 -0.98 16.42 0.91
CA LEU A 69 -0.35 15.11 0.80
C LEU A 69 0.96 15.05 1.59
N ALA A 70 1.85 16.04 1.42
CA ALA A 70 3.12 16.13 2.12
C ALA A 70 2.91 16.16 3.66
N ARG A 71 1.94 16.95 4.14
CA ARG A 71 1.56 17.00 5.56
C ARG A 71 1.10 15.64 6.08
N ARG A 72 0.31 14.90 5.31
CA ARG A 72 -0.16 13.56 5.69
C ARG A 72 0.95 12.53 5.68
N TYR A 73 1.83 12.55 4.68
CA TYR A 73 3.00 11.67 4.68
C TYR A 73 3.95 11.94 5.85
N ALA A 74 4.13 13.21 6.24
CA ALA A 74 4.93 13.56 7.40
C ALA A 74 4.37 12.96 8.71
N SER A 75 3.05 12.76 8.79
CA SER A 75 2.40 12.08 9.93
C SER A 75 2.43 10.55 9.78
N ALA A 76 2.29 10.04 8.55
CA ALA A 76 2.15 8.62 8.27
C ALA A 76 3.49 7.85 8.34
N LEU A 77 4.56 8.40 7.77
CA LEU A 77 5.85 7.72 7.65
C LEU A 77 6.48 7.35 9.01
N PRO A 78 6.46 8.21 10.04
CA PRO A 78 7.03 7.85 11.35
C PRO A 78 6.32 6.69 12.05
N GLU A 79 5.04 6.45 11.73
CA GLU A 79 4.23 5.38 12.31
C GLU A 79 4.16 4.12 11.43
N ALA A 80 4.82 4.14 10.26
CA ALA A 80 4.81 3.03 9.33
C ALA A 80 5.60 1.81 9.87
N ASP A 81 5.00 0.62 9.81
CA ASP A 81 5.73 -0.61 10.15
C ASP A 81 6.74 -0.98 9.06
N ALA A 82 6.40 -0.74 7.79
CA ALA A 82 7.30 -0.92 6.66
C ALA A 82 7.13 0.17 5.61
N VAL A 83 8.24 0.55 4.98
CA VAL A 83 8.26 1.45 3.82
C VAL A 83 8.84 0.73 2.61
N GLY A 84 8.08 0.69 1.51
CA GLY A 84 8.52 0.15 0.23
C GLY A 84 9.08 1.25 -0.67
N MET A 85 10.26 1.06 -1.29
CA MET A 85 10.89 2.04 -2.18
C MET A 85 11.19 1.49 -3.59
N ILE A 86 11.03 2.29 -4.67
CA ILE A 86 11.42 1.90 -6.03
C ILE A 86 12.95 1.82 -6.16
N TRP A 87 13.47 0.65 -6.57
CA TRP A 87 14.88 0.43 -6.86
C TRP A 87 15.11 0.49 -8.38
N SER A 88 15.38 1.68 -8.90
CA SER A 88 15.96 1.83 -10.25
C SER A 88 17.49 1.91 -10.18
N ASP A 89 18.04 2.59 -9.16
CA ASP A 89 19.47 2.76 -8.93
C ASP A 89 19.78 3.12 -7.45
N TRP A 90 21.04 2.93 -7.06
CA TRP A 90 21.51 3.12 -5.67
C TRP A 90 21.51 4.59 -5.21
N GLU A 91 21.65 5.54 -6.13
CA GLU A 91 21.73 6.97 -5.82
C GLU A 91 20.34 7.53 -5.45
N THR A 92 19.33 7.22 -6.27
CA THR A 92 17.92 7.50 -6.00
C THR A 92 17.48 6.82 -4.71
N THR A 93 17.88 5.56 -4.50
CA THR A 93 17.59 4.81 -3.26
C THR A 93 18.18 5.49 -2.03
N GLY A 94 19.46 5.90 -2.08
CA GLY A 94 20.12 6.59 -0.97
C GLY A 94 19.50 7.96 -0.67
N ARG A 95 19.05 8.69 -1.70
CA ARG A 95 18.36 9.97 -1.54
C ARG A 95 17.01 9.82 -0.86
N ILE A 96 16.17 8.90 -1.33
CA ILE A 96 14.85 8.66 -0.73
C ILE A 96 15.00 8.10 0.68
N ALA A 97 15.98 7.19 0.93
CA ALA A 97 16.22 6.66 2.26
C ALA A 97 16.56 7.78 3.25
N ARG A 98 17.41 8.74 2.84
CA ARG A 98 17.68 9.95 3.64
C ARG A 98 16.45 10.81 3.86
N ALA A 99 15.62 11.01 2.83
CA ALA A 99 14.38 11.80 2.92
C ALA A 99 13.33 11.16 3.84
N VAL A 100 13.35 9.84 3.97
CA VAL A 100 12.51 9.07 4.90
C VAL A 100 13.12 9.07 6.30
N GLU A 101 14.42 8.82 6.44
CA GLU A 101 15.13 8.85 7.72
C GLU A 101 15.05 10.23 8.39
N SER A 102 15.20 11.32 7.63
CA SER A 102 15.13 12.69 8.15
C SER A 102 13.76 13.07 8.70
N ARG A 103 12.70 12.36 8.28
CA ARG A 103 11.32 12.62 8.70
C ARG A 103 10.81 11.70 9.79
N THR A 104 11.53 10.62 10.09
CA THR A 104 11.04 9.56 10.98
C THR A 104 11.85 9.41 12.27
N ASP A 105 12.88 10.22 12.48
CA ASP A 105 13.79 10.07 13.63
C ASP A 105 14.31 8.62 13.81
N GLY A 106 14.30 7.81 12.74
CA GLY A 106 14.65 6.39 12.75
C GLY A 106 13.56 5.45 13.30
N SER A 107 12.30 5.86 13.35
CA SER A 107 11.18 5.08 13.91
C SER A 107 10.67 3.95 12.99
N ILE A 108 10.97 4.00 11.69
CA ILE A 108 10.54 2.97 10.73
C ILE A 108 11.21 1.65 11.07
N ARG A 109 10.40 0.58 11.12
CA ARG A 109 10.87 -0.74 11.52
C ARG A 109 11.55 -1.50 10.40
N ALA A 110 11.18 -1.26 9.14
CA ALA A 110 11.78 -1.92 7.98
C ALA A 110 11.62 -1.12 6.68
N VAL A 111 12.58 -1.27 5.78
CA VAL A 111 12.52 -0.81 4.39
C VAL A 111 12.60 -2.00 3.45
N CYS A 112 11.86 -1.98 2.33
CA CYS A 112 11.90 -3.05 1.34
C CYS A 112 11.79 -2.52 -0.10
N SER A 113 12.04 -3.41 -1.07
CA SER A 113 11.82 -3.10 -2.49
C SER A 113 10.35 -2.96 -2.83
N THR A 114 10.05 -2.08 -3.77
CA THR A 114 8.74 -2.10 -4.44
C THR A 114 8.60 -3.03 -5.62
N LEU A 115 9.71 -3.51 -6.17
CA LEU A 115 9.67 -4.42 -7.31
C LEU A 115 9.05 -5.76 -6.92
N GLY A 116 9.25 -6.21 -5.68
CA GLY A 116 8.57 -7.37 -5.11
C GLY A 116 7.04 -7.23 -5.08
N PHE A 117 6.50 -6.02 -4.85
CA PHE A 117 5.05 -5.77 -4.90
C PHE A 117 4.47 -5.91 -6.31
N ARG A 118 5.27 -5.73 -7.35
CA ARG A 118 4.84 -5.90 -8.75
C ARG A 118 4.86 -7.35 -9.21
N ARG A 119 5.33 -8.28 -8.37
CA ARG A 119 5.37 -9.72 -8.65
C ARG A 119 5.02 -10.60 -7.44
N PRO A 120 3.91 -10.35 -6.71
CA PRO A 120 3.46 -11.24 -5.64
C PRO A 120 3.31 -12.70 -6.08
N ALA A 121 2.98 -12.96 -7.35
CA ALA A 121 2.90 -14.32 -7.89
C ALA A 121 4.23 -15.09 -7.83
N ASP A 122 5.36 -14.40 -7.99
CA ASP A 122 6.68 -15.01 -8.07
C ASP A 122 7.33 -15.17 -6.69
N GLU A 123 7.10 -14.21 -5.79
CA GLU A 123 7.87 -14.15 -4.55
C GLU A 123 7.03 -14.11 -3.27
N GLY A 124 5.72 -13.78 -3.28
CA GLY A 124 4.98 -13.51 -2.02
C GLY A 124 3.57 -14.11 -1.91
N ILE A 125 3.20 -15.02 -2.80
CA ILE A 125 1.82 -15.52 -2.87
C ILE A 125 1.44 -16.37 -1.66
N ASP A 126 2.38 -17.16 -1.14
CA ASP A 126 2.17 -18.01 0.05
C ASP A 126 1.93 -17.14 1.28
N GLU A 127 2.74 -16.11 1.49
CA GLU A 127 2.57 -15.15 2.59
C GLU A 127 1.29 -14.33 2.45
N LEU A 128 0.94 -13.95 1.22
CA LEU A 128 -0.29 -13.23 0.93
C LEU A 128 -1.53 -14.12 1.20
N HIS A 129 -1.47 -15.40 0.82
CA HIS A 129 -2.48 -16.40 1.18
C HIS A 129 -2.61 -16.53 2.70
N LEU A 130 -1.49 -16.71 3.42
CA LEU A 130 -1.49 -16.80 4.89
C LEU A 130 -2.07 -15.55 5.55
N LEU A 131 -1.85 -14.37 4.96
CA LEU A 131 -2.43 -13.12 5.42
C LEU A 131 -3.93 -13.03 5.12
N ILE A 132 -4.43 -13.54 4.00
CA ILE A 132 -5.82 -13.32 3.55
C ILE A 132 -6.77 -14.43 3.97
N HIS A 133 -6.30 -15.68 4.03
CA HIS A 133 -7.15 -16.85 4.19
C HIS A 133 -8.09 -16.74 5.40
N GLY A 134 -9.39 -16.95 5.17
CA GLY A 134 -10.45 -16.87 6.19
C GLY A 134 -10.78 -15.46 6.69
N ARG A 135 -10.04 -14.42 6.28
CA ARG A 135 -10.21 -13.05 6.75
C ARG A 135 -11.07 -12.21 5.81
N ARG A 136 -11.62 -11.11 6.34
CA ARG A 136 -12.34 -10.10 5.55
C ARG A 136 -11.43 -8.93 5.21
N VAL A 137 -11.47 -8.54 3.94
CA VAL A 137 -10.49 -7.63 3.33
C VAL A 137 -11.21 -6.47 2.63
N LEU A 138 -10.84 -5.24 2.97
CA LEU A 138 -11.18 -4.06 2.18
C LEU A 138 -10.24 -4.01 0.98
N CYS A 139 -10.80 -3.91 -0.23
CA CYS A 139 -10.03 -3.61 -1.43
C CYS A 139 -10.38 -2.18 -1.86
N ILE A 140 -9.39 -1.31 -2.01
CA ILE A 140 -9.59 0.14 -2.16
C ILE A 140 -8.81 0.65 -3.38
N GLY A 141 -9.47 1.45 -4.23
CA GLY A 141 -8.83 2.13 -5.37
C GLY A 141 -8.95 1.41 -6.70
N SER A 142 -8.10 1.78 -7.67
CA SER A 142 -8.23 1.40 -9.10
C SER A 142 -8.00 -0.08 -9.40
N GLN A 143 -7.63 -0.86 -8.39
CA GLN A 143 -7.45 -2.30 -8.49
C GLN A 143 -8.37 -3.06 -7.56
N ALA A 144 -9.34 -2.40 -6.92
CA ALA A 144 -10.17 -2.99 -5.89
C ALA A 144 -10.95 -4.21 -6.38
N CYS A 145 -11.52 -4.17 -7.58
CA CYS A 145 -12.26 -5.31 -8.14
C CYS A 145 -11.35 -6.47 -8.54
N LYS A 146 -10.17 -6.20 -9.10
CA LYS A 146 -9.17 -7.25 -9.37
C LYS A 146 -8.67 -7.89 -8.08
N TRP A 147 -8.36 -7.06 -7.07
CA TRP A 147 -8.03 -7.53 -5.74
C TRP A 147 -9.17 -8.36 -5.15
N GLY A 148 -10.42 -7.91 -5.26
CA GLY A 148 -11.59 -8.65 -4.76
C GLY A 148 -11.69 -10.07 -5.32
N ARG A 149 -11.43 -10.26 -6.63
CA ARG A 149 -11.33 -11.59 -7.24
C ARG A 149 -10.17 -12.39 -6.66
N ALA A 150 -8.96 -11.81 -6.61
CA ALA A 150 -7.79 -12.47 -6.05
C ALA A 150 -7.97 -12.87 -4.57
N ILE A 151 -8.66 -12.05 -3.76
CA ILE A 151 -8.98 -12.35 -2.37
C ILE A 151 -9.84 -13.61 -2.25
N GLN A 152 -10.87 -13.74 -3.10
CA GLN A 152 -11.74 -14.92 -3.09
C GLN A 152 -10.94 -16.19 -3.46
N LEU A 153 -10.07 -16.07 -4.45
CA LEU A 153 -9.16 -17.13 -4.90
C LEU A 153 -8.17 -17.55 -3.80
N LEU A 154 -7.74 -16.61 -2.95
CA LEU A 154 -6.87 -16.87 -1.79
C LEU A 154 -7.66 -17.33 -0.54
N GLY A 155 -8.98 -17.58 -0.65
CA GLY A 155 -9.82 -18.05 0.44
C GLY A 155 -10.21 -16.96 1.46
N GLY A 156 -10.07 -15.69 1.10
CA GLY A 156 -10.58 -14.55 1.87
C GLY A 156 -11.97 -14.11 1.42
N ARG A 157 -12.47 -13.03 2.02
CA ARG A 157 -13.74 -12.39 1.65
C ARG A 157 -13.53 -10.89 1.43
N SER A 158 -13.78 -10.40 0.22
CA SER A 158 -13.65 -8.97 -0.07
C SER A 158 -14.92 -8.20 0.30
N CYS A 159 -14.77 -7.00 0.85
CA CYS A 159 -15.85 -6.03 0.94
C CYS A 159 -16.08 -5.35 -0.43
N PRO A 160 -17.33 -5.08 -0.83
CA PRO A 160 -17.61 -4.40 -2.09
C PRO A 160 -17.03 -2.99 -2.11
N TRP A 161 -16.25 -2.69 -3.14
CA TRP A 161 -15.82 -1.33 -3.47
C TRP A 161 -16.98 -0.59 -4.13
N PRO A 162 -17.44 0.58 -3.60
CA PRO A 162 -18.65 1.23 -4.08
C PRO A 162 -18.41 2.18 -5.26
N TYR A 163 -17.15 2.40 -5.64
CA TYR A 163 -16.78 3.32 -6.73
C TYR A 163 -16.42 2.53 -7.99
N SER A 164 -16.19 3.24 -9.10
CA SER A 164 -15.71 2.65 -10.35
C SER A 164 -14.36 1.95 -10.18
N ASP A 165 -14.02 1.08 -11.15
CA ASP A 165 -12.73 0.39 -11.25
C ASP A 165 -11.56 1.34 -11.53
N ASP A 166 -11.85 2.58 -11.94
CA ASP A 166 -10.88 3.67 -12.04
C ASP A 166 -11.41 4.87 -11.25
N PRO A 167 -11.43 4.78 -9.90
CA PRO A 167 -11.88 5.87 -9.06
C PRO A 167 -10.74 6.87 -9.02
N ARG A 168 -10.87 7.94 -9.79
CA ARG A 168 -9.91 9.02 -9.78
C ARG A 168 -10.08 9.81 -8.48
N VAL A 169 -9.23 9.54 -7.50
CA VAL A 169 -9.14 10.32 -6.26
C VAL A 169 -8.23 11.50 -6.53
N GLU A 170 -8.77 12.50 -7.21
CA GLU A 170 -8.02 13.66 -7.71
C GLU A 170 -7.98 14.78 -6.68
N THR A 171 -9.00 14.87 -5.82
CA THR A 171 -9.14 15.95 -4.85
C THR A 171 -9.03 15.45 -3.40
N ILE A 172 -8.74 16.39 -2.50
CA ILE A 172 -8.81 16.15 -1.04
C ILE A 172 -10.22 15.66 -0.65
N GLN A 173 -11.27 16.19 -1.28
CA GLN A 173 -12.64 15.80 -0.96
C GLN A 173 -12.96 14.36 -1.39
N ASP A 174 -12.46 13.92 -2.55
CA ASP A 174 -12.59 12.52 -2.97
C ASP A 174 -11.88 11.59 -1.99
N TYR A 175 -10.69 11.98 -1.53
CA TYR A 175 -9.94 11.23 -0.55
C TYR A 175 -10.71 11.12 0.77
N GLU A 176 -11.26 12.22 1.29
CA GLU A 176 -12.05 12.21 2.52
C GLU A 176 -13.31 11.34 2.41
N HIS A 177 -13.95 11.29 1.24
CA HIS A 177 -15.05 10.36 1.00
C HIS A 177 -14.61 8.89 1.08
N VAL A 178 -13.45 8.54 0.51
CA VAL A 178 -12.90 7.19 0.58
C VAL A 178 -12.54 6.82 2.03
N VAL A 179 -11.92 7.73 2.79
CA VAL A 179 -11.62 7.54 4.22
C VAL A 179 -12.91 7.30 5.00
N ALA A 180 -13.90 8.18 4.86
CA ALA A 180 -15.17 8.09 5.57
C ALA A 180 -15.89 6.76 5.28
N TRP A 181 -15.89 6.32 4.02
CA TRP A 181 -16.44 5.03 3.62
C TRP A 181 -15.69 3.87 4.29
N ALA A 182 -14.36 3.82 4.21
CA ALA A 182 -13.57 2.71 4.76
C ALA A 182 -13.74 2.59 6.28
N LEU A 183 -13.74 3.73 6.98
CA LEU A 183 -14.01 3.81 8.42
C LEU A 183 -15.45 3.39 8.77
N ALA A 184 -16.44 3.71 7.93
CA ALA A 184 -17.81 3.27 8.14
C ALA A 184 -17.96 1.75 8.00
N ILE A 185 -17.29 1.12 7.03
CA ILE A 185 -17.27 -0.34 6.91
C ILE A 185 -16.64 -0.98 8.13
N ARG A 186 -15.47 -0.51 8.57
CA ARG A 186 -14.80 -1.01 9.78
C ARG A 186 -15.67 -0.88 11.03
N ARG A 187 -16.37 0.25 11.22
CA ARG A 187 -17.29 0.44 12.35
C ARG A 187 -18.47 -0.52 12.35
N ARG A 188 -19.01 -0.84 11.17
CA ARG A 188 -20.16 -1.75 11.01
C ARG A 188 -19.76 -3.22 11.08
N ASP A 189 -18.53 -3.54 10.70
CA ASP A 189 -18.02 -4.90 10.61
C ASP A 189 -16.62 -5.00 11.25
N PRO A 190 -16.55 -5.27 12.57
CA PRO A 190 -15.27 -5.40 13.27
C PRO A 190 -14.49 -6.67 12.87
N THR A 191 -15.03 -7.52 11.99
CA THR A 191 -14.30 -8.68 11.46
C THR A 191 -13.46 -8.35 10.22
N VAL A 192 -13.65 -7.15 9.65
CA VAL A 192 -12.74 -6.57 8.64
C VAL A 192 -11.42 -6.22 9.31
N GLY A 193 -10.36 -6.95 8.99
CA GLY A 193 -9.04 -6.80 9.61
C GLY A 193 -7.92 -6.36 8.68
N ILE A 194 -8.18 -6.34 7.37
CA ILE A 194 -7.16 -6.06 6.35
C ILE A 194 -7.72 -5.05 5.34
N ALA A 195 -6.87 -4.13 4.90
CA ALA A 195 -7.10 -3.26 3.75
C ALA A 195 -5.95 -3.39 2.75
N LEU A 196 -6.28 -3.67 1.50
CA LEU A 196 -5.37 -3.61 0.36
C LEU A 196 -5.71 -2.38 -0.47
N ILE A 197 -4.74 -1.49 -0.63
CA ILE A 197 -4.95 -0.14 -1.15
C ILE A 197 -4.15 0.06 -2.43
N ALA A 198 -4.82 0.63 -3.44
CA ALA A 198 -4.27 0.99 -4.74
C ALA A 198 -4.81 2.36 -5.17
N LEU A 199 -4.49 3.41 -4.40
CA LEU A 199 -5.05 4.76 -4.52
C LEU A 199 -4.02 5.81 -4.98
N GLY A 200 -2.97 5.38 -5.69
CA GLY A 200 -1.86 6.26 -6.07
C GLY A 200 -1.22 6.91 -4.82
N PRO A 201 -0.86 8.20 -4.87
CA PRO A 201 -0.20 8.90 -3.76
C PRO A 201 -1.06 9.03 -2.50
N TRP A 202 -2.38 8.84 -2.58
CA TRP A 202 -3.24 8.80 -1.40
C TRP A 202 -3.16 7.48 -0.63
N ALA A 203 -2.52 6.44 -1.18
CA ALA A 203 -2.47 5.13 -0.56
C ALA A 203 -1.69 5.13 0.77
N GLY A 204 -0.54 5.80 0.83
CA GLY A 204 0.27 5.93 2.05
C GLY A 204 -0.50 6.57 3.22
N PRO A 205 -1.06 7.78 3.05
CA PRO A 205 -1.93 8.42 4.03
C PRO A 205 -3.09 7.52 4.48
N LEU A 206 -3.77 6.85 3.53
CA LEU A 206 -4.88 5.97 3.87
C LEU A 206 -4.43 4.74 4.68
N CYS A 207 -3.26 4.17 4.38
CA CYS A 207 -2.70 3.08 5.16
C CYS A 207 -2.56 3.47 6.64
N HIS A 208 -2.04 4.66 6.90
CA HIS A 208 -1.88 5.18 8.26
C HIS A 208 -3.23 5.40 8.96
N GLU A 209 -4.20 6.03 8.30
CA GLU A 209 -5.54 6.24 8.86
C GLU A 209 -6.20 4.91 9.26
N LEU A 210 -6.11 3.89 8.40
CA LEU A 210 -6.70 2.58 8.69
C LEU A 210 -5.91 1.81 9.76
N GLN A 211 -4.58 1.88 9.77
CA GLN A 211 -3.73 1.27 10.80
C GLN A 211 -4.14 1.75 12.20
N ARG A 212 -4.41 3.06 12.37
CA ARG A 212 -4.87 3.64 13.66
C ARG A 212 -6.20 3.09 14.16
N THR A 213 -6.99 2.44 13.29
CA THR A 213 -8.23 1.74 13.67
C THR A 213 -8.02 0.26 14.01
N GLY A 214 -6.76 -0.19 14.06
CA GLY A 214 -6.38 -1.57 14.35
C GLY A 214 -6.29 -2.47 13.11
N LEU A 215 -6.28 -1.92 11.90
CA LEU A 215 -6.19 -2.71 10.65
C LEU A 215 -4.75 -3.03 10.28
N ILE A 216 -4.61 -4.10 9.50
CA ILE A 216 -3.47 -4.31 8.61
C ILE A 216 -3.76 -3.55 7.33
N ALA A 217 -3.02 -2.50 7.02
CA ALA A 217 -3.24 -1.66 5.84
C ALA A 217 -2.01 -1.67 4.94
N LEU A 218 -2.17 -2.19 3.72
CA LEU A 218 -1.06 -2.41 2.79
C LEU A 218 -1.28 -1.64 1.50
N ASP A 219 -0.35 -0.75 1.16
CA ASP A 219 -0.24 -0.19 -0.18
C ASP A 219 0.45 -1.20 -1.09
N LEU A 220 -0.37 -1.94 -1.83
CA LEU A 220 0.10 -2.91 -2.83
C LEU A 220 -0.01 -2.38 -4.26
N GLY A 221 -0.53 -1.17 -4.44
CA GLY A 221 -0.72 -0.55 -5.75
C GLY A 221 -1.30 -1.50 -6.80
N ALA A 222 -0.64 -1.54 -7.96
CA ALA A 222 -1.01 -2.40 -9.08
C ALA A 222 -0.55 -3.88 -8.94
N GLY A 223 -0.10 -4.34 -7.78
CA GLY A 223 0.50 -5.67 -7.61
C GLY A 223 -0.35 -6.84 -8.09
N VAL A 224 -1.69 -6.71 -8.03
CA VAL A 224 -2.64 -7.71 -8.53
C VAL A 224 -2.52 -7.97 -10.04
N THR A 225 -2.02 -7.03 -10.84
CA THR A 225 -1.89 -7.23 -12.31
C THR A 225 -0.89 -8.31 -12.68
N SER A 226 -0.02 -8.67 -11.75
CA SER A 226 0.93 -9.78 -11.89
C SER A 226 0.41 -11.11 -11.37
N LEU A 227 -0.74 -11.13 -10.68
CA LEU A 227 -1.37 -12.37 -10.27
C LEU A 227 -1.98 -13.03 -11.52
N PRO A 228 -1.59 -14.27 -11.87
CA PRO A 228 -2.15 -14.93 -13.03
C PRO A 228 -3.68 -15.03 -12.89
N GLU A 229 -4.40 -14.65 -13.94
CA GLU A 229 -5.88 -14.67 -13.98
C GLU A 229 -6.48 -16.08 -13.84
N ALA A 230 -5.64 -17.12 -13.91
CA ALA A 230 -6.02 -18.52 -13.76
C ALA A 230 -5.34 -19.16 -12.52
N LEU A 231 -6.14 -19.71 -11.60
CA LEU A 231 -5.68 -20.76 -10.68
C LEU A 231 -5.72 -22.11 -11.43
N PRO A 232 -4.77 -23.07 -11.25
CA PRO A 232 -3.42 -22.92 -10.69
C PRO A 232 -2.34 -23.99 -11.01
N ILE A 233 -1.09 -23.55 -11.24
CA ILE A 233 0.09 -24.36 -10.85
C ILE A 233 0.39 -24.20 -9.35
N TRP A 234 0.05 -23.06 -8.75
CA TRP A 234 0.43 -22.72 -7.38
C TRP A 234 -0.44 -23.38 -6.29
N LEU A 235 -1.76 -23.49 -6.46
CA LEU A 235 -2.62 -24.33 -5.61
C LEU A 235 -2.27 -25.82 -5.78
N HIS A 236 -1.72 -26.25 -6.93
CA HIS A 236 -1.14 -27.58 -7.06
C HIS A 236 0.08 -27.75 -6.13
N ARG A 237 1.02 -26.79 -6.16
CA ARG A 237 2.19 -26.76 -5.24
C ARG A 237 1.81 -26.59 -3.76
N LEU A 238 0.74 -25.84 -3.48
CA LEU A 238 0.21 -25.64 -2.14
C LEU A 238 -0.39 -26.96 -1.62
N LEU A 239 -1.23 -27.63 -2.42
CA LEU A 239 -1.78 -28.94 -2.08
C LEU A 239 -0.69 -30.00 -1.91
N GLU A 240 0.38 -29.99 -2.71
CA GLU A 240 1.55 -30.87 -2.57
C GLU A 240 2.35 -30.65 -1.27
N ARG A 241 2.28 -29.47 -0.66
CA ARG A 241 3.00 -29.15 0.58
C ARG A 241 2.20 -29.44 1.85
N ILE A 242 0.87 -29.54 1.75
CA ILE A 242 -0.02 -29.77 2.91
C ILE A 242 -0.47 -31.25 2.97
N ALA A 243 -0.28 -32.02 1.90
CA ALA A 243 -0.46 -33.47 1.85
C ALA A 243 0.80 -34.22 2.33
#